data_AF-A0A925L4H1-F1
#
_entry.id   AF-A0A925L4H1-F1
#
_cell.length_a   1.000
_cell.length_b   1.000
_cell.length_c   1.000
_cell.angle_alpha   90.00
_cell.angle_beta   90.00
_cell.angle_gamma   90.00
#
_symmetry.space_group_name_H-M   'P 1'
#
loop_
_entity.id
_entity.type
_entity.pdbx_description
1 polymer ?
#
loop_
_entity_poly.entity_id
_entity_poly.type
_entity_poly.pdbx_seq_one_letter_code
_entity_poly.pdbx_strand_id
1 'polypeptide(L)' 'MSLVEQLLNVGSGVVLALIVGQIVYPLFGYAVSVKDNLGLTIIFTLVSIVRGYVWRRVFNRLHQRKVGWA' A
#
# COMPACT_ATOMS: atom_id res chain seq x y z
N MET A 1 -13.35 -8.78 -10.61
CA MET A 1 -12.67 -8.98 -9.31
C MET A 1 -13.70 -9.50 -8.34
N SER A 2 -13.37 -10.55 -7.59
CA SER A 2 -14.28 -11.05 -6.55
C SER A 2 -14.32 -10.07 -5.36
N LEU A 3 -15.37 -10.16 -4.55
CA LEU A 3 -15.49 -9.38 -3.31
C LEU A 3 -14.27 -9.62 -2.39
N VAL A 4 -13.76 -10.85 -2.35
CA VAL A 4 -12.58 -11.23 -1.56
C VAL A 4 -11.31 -10.55 -2.10
N GLU A 5 -11.11 -10.48 -3.42
CA GLU A 5 -9.96 -9.76 -4.00
C GLU A 5 -10.01 -8.26 -3.67
N GLN A 6 -11.20 -7.65 -3.73
CA GLN A 6 -11.36 -6.24 -3.41
C GLN A 6 -11.09 -5.96 -1.93
N LEU A 7 -11.55 -6.84 -1.04
CA LEU A 7 -11.26 -6.77 0.40
C LEU A 7 -9.77 -6.93 0.69
N LEU A 8 -9.07 -7.85 0.03
CA LEU A 8 -7.62 -8.00 0.20
C LEU A 8 -6.86 -6.77 -0.32
N ASN A 9 -7.30 -6.19 -1.43
CA ASN A 9 -6.70 -4.98 -1.97
C ASN A 9 -6.87 -3.79 -1.01
N VAL A 10 -8.10 -3.52 -0.53
CA VAL A 10 -8.38 -2.44 0.42
C VAL A 10 -7.73 -2.70 1.78
N GLY A 11 -7.88 -3.92 2.31
CA GLY A 11 -7.34 -4.34 3.60
C GLY A 11 -5.82 -4.23 3.65
N SER A 12 -5.12 -4.63 2.59
CA SER A 12 -3.65 -4.45 2.51
C SER A 12 -3.24 -2.97 2.54
N GLY A 13 -4.06 -2.08 1.97
CA GLY A 13 -3.86 -0.64 2.05
C GLY A 13 -4.02 -0.10 3.48
N VAL A 14 -5.04 -0.55 4.20
CA VAL A 14 -5.28 -0.16 5.60
C VAL A 14 -4.16 -0.63 6.51
N VAL A 15 -3.73 -1.89 6.41
CA VAL A 15 -2.64 -2.44 7.23
C VAL A 15 -1.34 -1.66 7.01
N LEU A 16 -0.98 -1.39 5.75
CA LEU A 16 0.20 -0.60 5.43
C LEU A 16 0.09 0.84 5.94
N ALA A 17 -1.08 1.46 5.83
CA ALA A 17 -1.29 2.82 6.33
C ALA A 17 -1.10 2.92 7.84
N LEU A 18 -1.56 1.91 8.60
CA LEU A 18 -1.38 1.85 10.04
C LEU A 18 0.10 1.69 10.43
N ILE A 19 0.82 0.78 9.76
CA ILE A 19 2.26 0.56 10.02
C ILE A 19 3.07 1.82 9.69
N VAL A 20 2.83 2.42 8.53
CA VAL A 20 3.52 3.62 8.08
C VAL A 20 3.21 4.79 9.02
N GLY A 21 1.94 4.99 9.39
CA GLY A 21 1.55 6.04 10.34
C GLY A 21 2.27 5.91 11.69
N GLN A 22 2.38 4.70 12.24
CA GLN A 22 3.09 4.48 13.51
C GLN A 22 4.59 4.84 13.44
N ILE A 23 5.23 4.68 12.28
CA ILE A 23 6.64 5.02 12.10
C ILE A 23 6.80 6.51 11.78
N VAL A 24 5.91 7.05 10.95
CA VAL A 24 6.06 8.35 10.31
C VAL A 24 5.50 9.48 11.17
N TYR A 25 4.39 9.29 11.89
CA TYR A 25 3.84 10.34 12.75
C TYR A 25 4.78 10.79 13.87
N PRO A 26 5.52 9.90 14.56
CA PRO A 26 6.53 10.32 15.54
C PRO A 26 7.65 11.18 14.94
N LEU A 27 8.00 10.97 13.65
CA LEU A 27 9.03 11.74 12.95
C LEU A 27 8.61 13.19 12.66
N PHE A 28 7.31 13.47 12.57
CA PHE A 28 6.77 14.80 12.25
C PHE A 28 6.33 15.61 13.48
N GLY A 29 6.28 15.01 14.68
CA GLY A 29 5.92 15.70 15.92
C GLY A 29 4.43 16.08 16.06
N TYR A 30 4.07 16.69 17.21
CA TYR A 30 2.68 16.99 17.59
C TYR A 30 2.01 18.10 16.78
N ALA A 31 2.79 18.97 16.13
CA ALA A 31 2.30 20.11 15.36
C ALA A 31 2.79 20.02 13.91
N VAL A 32 2.07 19.24 13.10
CA VAL A 32 2.36 19.04 11.68
C VAL A 32 2.21 20.37 10.95
N SER A 33 3.32 20.99 10.56
CA SER A 33 3.31 22.18 9.69
C SER A 33 2.84 21.80 8.28
N VAL A 34 2.46 22.80 7.45
CA VAL A 34 2.12 22.56 6.04
C VAL A 34 3.25 21.83 5.30
N LYS A 35 4.51 22.11 5.67
CA LYS A 35 5.70 21.43 5.12
C LYS A 35 5.78 19.95 5.55
N ASP A 36 5.40 19.64 6.78
CA ASP A 36 5.37 18.27 7.31
C ASP A 36 4.28 17.45 6.65
N ASN A 37 3.12 18.08 6.38
CA ASN A 37 2.02 17.46 5.65
C ASN A 37 2.41 17.06 4.21
N LEU A 38 3.26 17.86 3.54
CA LEU A 38 3.81 17.49 2.23
C LEU A 38 4.72 16.27 2.33
N GLY A 39 5.61 16.21 3.32
CA GLY A 39 6.46 15.05 3.56
C GLY A 39 5.66 13.79 3.85
N LEU A 40 4.64 13.90 4.70
CA LEU A 40 3.71 12.81 5.01
C LEU A 40 2.99 12.31 3.75
N THR A 41 2.45 13.23 2.95
CA THR A 41 1.77 12.91 1.70
C THR A 41 2.69 12.15 0.75
N ILE A 42 3.95 12.60 0.57
CA ILE A 42 4.93 11.93 -0.29
C ILE A 42 5.18 10.50 0.20
N ILE A 43 5.36 10.28 1.50
CA ILE A 43 5.61 8.95 2.05
C ILE A 43 4.41 8.02 1.79
N PHE A 44 3.19 8.47 2.09
CA PHE A 44 1.98 7.69 1.83
C PHE A 44 1.78 7.42 0.33
N THR A 45 2.11 8.38 -0.53
CA THR A 45 2.08 8.20 -2.00
C THR A 45 3.06 7.14 -2.46
N LEU A 46 4.32 7.19 -2.00
CA LEU A 46 5.34 6.19 -2.34
C LEU A 46 4.91 4.78 -1.88
N VAL A 47 4.40 4.66 -0.65
CA VAL A 47 3.87 3.40 -0.12
C VAL A 47 2.71 2.89 -0.99
N SER A 48 1.81 3.77 -1.42
CA SER A 48 0.68 3.41 -2.28
C SER A 48 1.14 2.88 -3.65
N ILE A 49 2.17 3.52 -4.24
CA ILE A 49 2.78 3.09 -5.51
C ILE A 49 3.45 1.72 -5.34
N VAL A 50 4.28 1.54 -4.30
CA VAL A 50 4.97 0.27 -4.01
C VAL A 50 3.96 -0.86 -3.81
N ARG A 51 2.89 -0.65 -3.02
CA ARG A 51 1.82 -1.63 -2.84
C ARG A 51 1.19 -2.02 -4.17
N GLY A 52 0.86 -1.04 -5.02
CA GLY A 52 0.30 -1.28 -6.34
C GLY A 52 1.21 -2.15 -7.22
N TYR A 53 2.52 -1.91 -7.17
CA TYR A 53 3.51 -2.72 -7.88
C TYR A 53 3.62 -4.15 -7.32
N VAL A 54 3.67 -4.30 -5.99
CA VAL A 54 3.73 -5.62 -5.32
C VAL A 54 2.50 -6.45 -5.68
N TRP A 55 1.29 -5.88 -5.61
CA TRP A 55 0.08 -6.60 -6.01
C TRP A 55 0.10 -7.01 -7.47
N ARG A 56 0.55 -6.16 -8.39
CA ARG A 56 0.75 -6.54 -9.80
C ARG A 56 1.71 -7.73 -9.94
N ARG A 57 2.80 -7.75 -9.17
CA ARG A 57 3.78 -8.85 -9.18
C ARG A 57 3.21 -10.14 -8.60
N VAL A 58 2.47 -10.05 -7.50
CA VAL A 58 1.81 -11.18 -6.83
C VAL A 58 0.72 -11.78 -7.74
N PHE A 59 -0.17 -10.94 -8.29
CA PHE A 59 -1.18 -11.40 -9.24
C PHE A 59 -0.57 -11.97 -10.52
N ASN A 60 0.48 -11.36 -11.08
CA ASN A 60 1.18 -11.96 -12.23
C ASN A 60 1.75 -13.35 -11.90
N ARG A 61 2.37 -13.54 -10.73
CA ARG A 61 2.86 -14.86 -10.30
C ARG A 61 1.74 -15.87 -10.04
N LEU A 62 0.63 -15.42 -9.45
CA LEU A 62 -0.56 -16.27 -9.23
C LEU A 62 -1.25 -16.65 -10.54
N HIS A 63 -1.32 -15.73 -11.50
CA HIS A 63 -1.95 -15.96 -12.80
C HIS A 63 -1.08 -16.80 -13.73
N GLN A 64 0.25 -16.69 -13.68
CA GLN A 64 1.14 -17.58 -14.43
C GLN A 64 1.05 -19.05 -13.98
N ARG A 65 0.52 -19.34 -12.79
CA ARG A 65 0.19 -20.72 -12.39
C ARG A 65 -1.09 -21.27 -13.04
N LYS A 66 -1.93 -20.44 -13.68
CA LYS A 66 -3.14 -20.88 -14.39
C LYS A 66 -2.95 -21.09 -15.89
N VAL A 67 -1.82 -20.66 -16.46
CA VAL A 67 -1.45 -20.93 -17.87
C VAL A 67 -0.40 -22.05 -17.93
N GLY A 68 -0.67 -23.13 -17.20
CA GLY A 68 -0.08 -24.44 -17.46
C GLY A 68 -1.11 -25.23 -18.26
N TRP A 69 -0.93 -25.26 -19.58
CA TRP A 69 -1.54 -26.15 -20.57
C TRP A 69 -2.54 -27.19 -20.04
N ALA A 70 -3.80 -27.00 -20.39
CA ALA A 70 -4.77 -28.06 -20.60
C ALA A 70 -5.69 -27.64 -21.76
#